data_AF-A0A3D2KM63-F1
#
_entry.id   AF-A0A3D2KM63-F1
#
_cell.length_a   1.000
_cell.length_b   1.000
_cell.length_c   1.000
_cell.angle_alpha   90.00
_cell.angle_beta   90.00
_cell.angle_gamma   90.00
#
_symmetry.space_group_name_H-M   'P 1'
#
loop_
_entity.id
_entity.type
_entity.pdbx_description
1 polymer ?
#
loop_
_entity_poly.entity_id
_entity_poly.type
_entity_poly.pdbx_seq_one_letter_code
_entity_poly.pdbx_strand_id
1 'polypeptide(L)'
;MRVPAPAPARRRRLTPSERPALLVRGTVRSGRQIRHNGDVIVLGDVNPGGQVVAAGDVVVMGTLRGMVHAGATGEHTAVVAAFRLAPTQLRIANYLARPPEEPGGHPEYPELALVRDGVVVVRPLGPGVLPDLGPAPLRSNRP
;
A
#
# COMPACT_ATOMS: atom_id res chain seq x y z
N MET A 1 -22.31 18.34 -39.21
CA MET A 1 -21.67 18.94 -38.02
C MET A 1 -21.61 17.86 -36.94
N ARG A 2 -20.41 17.32 -36.63
CA ARG A 2 -20.27 16.21 -35.67
C ARG A 2 -20.01 16.83 -34.29
N VAL A 3 -20.94 16.66 -33.35
CA VAL A 3 -20.74 17.15 -31.97
C VAL A 3 -19.62 16.31 -31.35
N PRO A 4 -18.55 16.91 -30.82
CA PRO A 4 -17.51 16.16 -30.14
C PRO A 4 -18.11 15.47 -28.90
N ALA A 5 -17.77 14.19 -28.71
CA ALA A 5 -18.21 13.46 -27.52
C ALA A 5 -17.75 14.21 -26.26
N PRO A 6 -18.59 14.31 -25.22
CA PRO A 6 -18.20 14.98 -23.97
C PRO A 6 -16.92 14.34 -23.43
N ALA A 7 -15.96 15.18 -23.02
CA ALA A 7 -14.75 14.72 -22.38
C ALA A 7 -15.12 13.83 -21.18
N PRO A 8 -14.44 12.68 -20.98
CA PRO A 8 -14.80 11.76 -19.91
C PRO A 8 -14.77 12.52 -18.58
N ALA A 9 -15.87 12.43 -17.83
CA ALA A 9 -15.99 13.07 -16.53
C ALA A 9 -14.79 12.66 -15.66
N ARG A 10 -14.03 13.66 -15.20
CA ARG A 10 -12.82 13.45 -14.39
C ARG A 10 -13.23 12.70 -13.13
N ARG A 11 -12.93 11.40 -13.06
CA ARG A 11 -13.27 10.55 -11.89
C ARG A 11 -12.72 11.22 -10.63
N ARG A 12 -13.59 11.52 -9.66
CA ARG A 12 -13.20 12.08 -8.37
C ARG A 12 -12.23 11.10 -7.69
N ARG A 13 -11.02 11.56 -7.36
CA ARG A 13 -10.08 10.79 -6.53
C ARG A 13 -10.61 10.80 -5.10
N LEU A 14 -10.87 9.63 -4.53
CA LEU A 14 -11.29 9.50 -3.13
C LEU A 14 -10.10 9.80 -2.22
N THR A 15 -10.36 10.46 -1.09
CA THR A 15 -9.32 10.62 -0.05
C THR A 15 -9.03 9.28 0.64
N PRO A 16 -7.90 9.14 1.36
CA PRO A 16 -7.65 7.95 2.18
C PRO A 16 -8.81 7.56 3.10
N SER A 17 -9.46 8.53 3.74
CA SER A 17 -10.60 8.28 4.64
C SER A 17 -11.89 7.88 3.93
N GLU A 18 -11.99 8.09 2.62
CA GLU A 18 -13.18 7.77 1.81
C GLU A 18 -13.03 6.44 1.05
N ARG A 19 -11.81 5.88 0.96
CA ARG A 19 -11.57 4.63 0.23
C ARG A 19 -12.13 3.44 1.03
N PRO A 20 -12.81 2.48 0.37
CA PRO A 20 -13.23 1.26 1.04
C PRO A 20 -11.99 0.43 1.42
N ALA A 21 -12.05 -0.27 2.55
CA ALA A 21 -10.98 -1.12 3.03
C ALA A 21 -11.42 -2.59 3.11
N LEU A 22 -10.60 -3.50 2.60
CA LEU A 22 -10.81 -4.94 2.75
C LEU A 22 -9.98 -5.47 3.92
N LEU A 23 -10.65 -6.04 4.91
CA LEU A 23 -10.00 -6.74 6.03
C LEU A 23 -9.88 -8.24 5.73
N VAL A 24 -8.66 -8.73 5.55
CA VAL A 24 -8.35 -10.15 5.42
C VAL A 24 -7.90 -10.70 6.76
N ARG A 25 -8.65 -11.65 7.31
CA ARG A 25 -8.29 -12.34 8.57
C ARG A 25 -7.54 -13.63 8.25
N GLY A 26 -6.27 -13.71 8.64
CA GLY A 26 -5.40 -14.86 8.43
C GLY A 26 -4.39 -14.69 7.29
N THR A 27 -3.57 -15.72 7.12
CA THR A 27 -2.41 -15.70 6.21
C THR A 27 -2.81 -15.79 4.73
N VAL A 28 -2.21 -14.93 3.90
CA VAL A 28 -2.25 -15.06 2.44
C VAL A 28 -1.16 -16.06 2.02
N ARG A 29 -1.57 -17.26 1.61
CA ARG A 29 -0.68 -18.38 1.27
C ARG A 29 -0.31 -18.39 -0.22
N SER A 30 0.65 -19.24 -0.58
CA SER A 30 1.08 -19.47 -1.97
C SER A 30 -0.09 -19.75 -2.91
N GLY A 31 -0.08 -19.13 -4.08
CA GLY A 31 -1.12 -19.28 -5.11
C GLY A 31 -2.37 -18.43 -4.86
N ARG A 32 -2.49 -17.76 -3.71
CA ARG A 32 -3.62 -16.89 -3.41
C ARG A 32 -3.29 -15.44 -3.74
N GLN A 33 -4.19 -14.80 -4.50
CA GLN A 33 -4.16 -13.37 -4.74
C GLN A 33 -5.35 -12.67 -4.08
N ILE A 34 -5.05 -11.68 -3.25
CA ILE A 34 -6.03 -10.71 -2.76
C ILE A 34 -5.96 -9.49 -3.67
N ARG A 35 -7.11 -9.05 -4.21
CA ARG A 35 -7.21 -7.84 -5.02
C ARG A 35 -8.39 -6.99 -4.55
N HIS A 36 -8.16 -5.69 -4.35
CA HIS A 36 -9.20 -4.77 -3.88
C HIS A 36 -9.09 -3.37 -4.51
N ASN A 37 -10.24 -2.72 -4.72
CA ASN A 37 -10.34 -1.39 -5.37
C ASN A 37 -10.15 -0.21 -4.39
N GLY A 38 -9.78 -0.48 -3.14
CA GLY A 38 -9.35 0.51 -2.16
C GLY A 38 -8.16 -0.03 -1.39
N ASP A 39 -8.20 0.07 -0.07
CA ASP A 39 -7.12 -0.35 0.82
C ASP A 39 -7.26 -1.83 1.18
N VAL A 40 -6.16 -2.49 1.55
CA VAL A 40 -6.15 -3.87 2.05
C VAL A 40 -5.43 -3.94 3.38
N ILE A 41 -6.09 -4.50 4.39
CA ILE A 41 -5.50 -4.81 5.69
C ILE A 41 -5.48 -6.32 5.86
N VAL A 42 -4.31 -6.88 6.13
CA VAL A 42 -4.12 -8.30 6.43
C VAL A 42 -3.82 -8.46 7.92
N LEU A 43 -4.68 -9.17 8.65
CA LEU A 43 -4.42 -9.60 10.02
C LEU A 43 -3.73 -10.97 9.98
N GLY A 44 -2.43 -10.95 9.71
CA GLY A 44 -1.60 -12.13 9.56
C GLY A 44 -0.47 -11.91 8.55
N ASP A 45 0.12 -13.02 8.11
CA ASP A 45 1.25 -13.01 7.20
C ASP A 45 0.83 -13.01 5.72
N VAL A 46 1.74 -12.56 4.85
CA VAL A 46 1.68 -12.82 3.42
C VAL A 46 2.90 -13.66 3.08
N ASN A 47 2.69 -14.96 2.86
CA ASN A 47 3.79 -15.90 2.63
C ASN A 47 4.29 -15.87 1.18
N PRO A 48 5.47 -16.46 0.89
CA PRO A 48 5.96 -16.58 -0.48
C PRO A 48 4.90 -17.21 -1.40
N GLY A 49 4.77 -16.66 -2.61
CA GLY A 49 3.73 -17.02 -3.59
C GLY A 49 2.34 -16.44 -3.30
N GLY A 50 2.11 -15.87 -2.11
CA GLY A 50 0.92 -15.07 -1.81
C GLY A 50 1.05 -13.66 -2.39
N GLN A 51 -0.07 -13.08 -2.81
CA GLN A 51 -0.09 -11.80 -3.52
C GLN A 51 -1.16 -10.87 -2.95
N VAL A 52 -0.83 -9.60 -2.75
CA VAL A 52 -1.78 -8.55 -2.32
C VAL A 52 -1.71 -7.38 -3.29
N VAL A 53 -2.82 -7.05 -3.93
CA VAL A 53 -2.93 -5.93 -4.88
C VAL A 53 -4.04 -4.99 -4.43
N ALA A 54 -3.69 -3.75 -4.12
CA ALA A 54 -4.62 -2.72 -3.66
C ALA A 54 -4.55 -1.50 -4.58
N ALA A 55 -5.70 -0.90 -4.87
CA ALA A 55 -5.74 0.40 -5.54
C ALA A 55 -5.27 1.54 -4.61
N GLY A 56 -5.34 1.34 -3.29
CA GLY A 56 -4.82 2.23 -2.27
C GLY A 56 -3.70 1.59 -1.45
N ASP A 57 -3.78 1.74 -0.14
CA ASP A 57 -2.76 1.34 0.82
C ASP A 57 -2.81 -0.16 1.13
N VAL A 58 -1.67 -0.72 1.55
CA VAL A 58 -1.57 -2.09 2.06
C VAL A 58 -0.96 -2.10 3.45
N VAL A 59 -1.65 -2.70 4.40
CA VAL A 59 -1.16 -2.90 5.77
C VAL A 59 -1.16 -4.39 6.09
N VAL A 60 0.00 -4.92 6.44
CA VAL A 60 0.18 -6.32 6.84
C VAL A 60 0.56 -6.37 8.31
N MET A 61 -0.37 -6.77 9.17
CA MET A 61 -0.15 -6.95 10.60
C MET A 61 0.56 -8.29 10.86
N GLY A 62 1.75 -8.44 10.29
CA GLY A 62 2.54 -9.67 10.26
C GLY A 62 3.78 -9.52 9.37
N THR A 63 4.33 -10.65 8.93
CA THR A 63 5.46 -10.67 7.99
C THR A 63 4.97 -10.71 6.54
N LEU A 64 5.46 -9.76 5.73
CA LEU A 64 5.22 -9.72 4.29
C LEU A 64 6.40 -10.36 3.54
N ARG A 65 6.26 -11.62 3.14
CA ARG A 65 7.23 -12.42 2.36
C ARG A 65 6.81 -12.65 0.91
N GLY A 66 5.54 -12.42 0.58
CA GLY A 66 5.01 -12.57 -0.78
C GLY A 66 5.18 -11.31 -1.64
N MET A 67 4.34 -11.18 -2.67
CA MET A 67 4.29 -9.99 -3.52
C MET A 67 3.23 -9.01 -3.01
N VAL A 68 3.55 -7.72 -3.04
CA VAL A 68 2.62 -6.63 -2.76
C VAL A 68 2.66 -5.57 -3.87
N HIS A 69 1.48 -5.08 -4.22
CA HIS A 69 1.30 -3.94 -5.12
C HIS A 69 0.26 -2.98 -4.56
N ALA A 70 0.73 -1.93 -3.88
CA ALA A 70 -0.10 -0.81 -3.43
C ALA A 70 -0.24 0.25 -4.53
N GLY A 71 -1.30 1.04 -4.48
CA GLY A 71 -1.55 2.10 -5.45
C GLY A 71 -1.67 1.59 -6.89
N ALA A 72 -2.17 0.37 -7.10
CA ALA A 72 -2.12 -0.35 -8.38
C ALA A 72 -2.83 0.36 -9.55
N THR A 73 -3.63 1.38 -9.26
CA THR A 73 -4.32 2.24 -10.23
C THR A 73 -3.58 3.57 -10.50
N GLY A 74 -2.32 3.70 -10.05
CA GLY A 74 -1.50 4.91 -10.21
C GLY A 74 -1.55 5.86 -9.00
N GLU A 75 -1.79 5.33 -7.79
CA GLU A 75 -1.71 6.13 -6.56
C GLU A 75 -0.27 6.09 -6.02
N HIS A 76 0.53 7.09 -6.37
CA HIS A 76 1.93 7.17 -5.96
C HIS A 76 2.10 7.56 -4.48
N THR A 77 1.06 8.09 -3.84
CA THR A 77 1.05 8.39 -2.40
C THR A 77 0.69 7.18 -1.54
N ALA A 78 0.36 6.04 -2.14
CA ALA A 78 0.04 4.83 -1.41
C ALA A 78 1.25 4.31 -0.64
N VAL A 79 0.98 3.63 0.47
CA VAL A 79 2.01 3.06 1.34
C VAL A 79 1.84 1.56 1.51
N VAL A 80 2.94 0.91 1.86
CA VAL A 80 2.95 -0.47 2.34
C VAL A 80 3.54 -0.47 3.74
N ALA A 81 2.78 -0.91 4.74
CA ALA A 81 3.26 -1.08 6.10
C ALA A 81 3.24 -2.56 6.49
N ALA A 82 4.27 -3.03 7.20
CA ALA A 82 4.26 -4.36 7.79
C ALA A 82 5.06 -4.41 9.09
N PHE A 83 4.82 -5.43 9.93
CA PHE A 83 5.72 -5.69 11.07
C PHE A 83 7.11 -6.14 10.61
N ARG A 84 7.20 -6.76 9.44
CA ARG A 84 8.46 -7.08 8.78
C ARG A 84 8.27 -7.07 7.27
N LEU A 85 9.05 -6.26 6.56
CA LEU A 85 9.07 -6.23 5.11
C LEU A 85 10.19 -7.14 4.58
N ALA A 86 9.79 -8.33 4.13
CA ALA A 86 10.64 -9.28 3.42
C ALA A 86 10.06 -9.69 2.04
N PRO A 87 9.42 -8.78 1.28
CA PRO A 87 8.64 -9.16 0.11
C PRO A 87 9.55 -9.69 -1.00
N THR A 88 9.09 -10.73 -1.71
CA THR A 88 9.72 -11.12 -2.98
C THR A 88 9.62 -10.00 -4.02
N GLN A 89 8.56 -9.19 -3.94
CA GLN A 89 8.35 -8.02 -4.79
C GLN A 89 7.47 -7.00 -4.08
N LEU A 90 7.91 -5.74 -4.06
CA LEU A 90 7.13 -4.62 -3.52
C LEU A 90 6.98 -3.53 -4.59
N ARG A 91 5.73 -3.19 -4.89
CA ARG A 91 5.38 -2.13 -5.83
C ARG A 91 4.47 -1.10 -5.19
N ILE A 92 4.72 0.16 -5.54
CA ILE A 92 3.83 1.29 -5.22
C ILE A 92 3.58 2.04 -6.52
N ALA A 93 2.34 2.04 -7.01
CA ALA A 93 2.00 2.49 -8.35
C ALA A 93 2.89 1.82 -9.42
N ASN A 94 3.64 2.59 -10.20
CA ASN A 94 4.59 2.10 -11.19
C ASN A 94 6.01 1.86 -10.64
N TYR A 95 6.29 2.24 -9.39
CA TYR A 95 7.59 2.08 -8.77
C TYR A 95 7.76 0.67 -8.20
N LEU A 96 8.94 0.09 -8.44
CA LEU A 96 9.33 -1.24 -7.98
C LEU A 96 10.50 -1.09 -7.02
N ALA A 97 10.35 -1.57 -5.80
CA ALA A 97 11.47 -1.73 -4.88
C ALA A 97 12.17 -3.07 -5.15
N ARG A 98 13.50 -3.04 -5.13
CA ARG A 98 14.30 -4.25 -4.94
C ARG A 98 14.65 -4.34 -3.46
N PRO A 99 14.52 -5.51 -2.81
CA PRO A 99 15.02 -5.69 -1.46
C PRO A 99 16.51 -5.31 -1.43
N PRO A 100 16.99 -4.60 -0.39
CA PRO A 100 18.43 -4.40 -0.23
C PRO A 100 19.11 -5.77 -0.13
N GLU A 101 20.25 -5.94 -0.81
CA GLU A 101 21.04 -7.18 -0.82
C GLU A 101 21.84 -7.39 0.48
N GLU A 102 21.67 -6.53 1.48
CA GLU A 102 22.54 -6.51 2.65
C GLU A 102 22.44 -7.79 3.49
N PRO A 103 23.57 -8.33 3.96
CA PRO A 103 23.63 -9.56 4.75
C PRO A 103 23.09 -9.43 6.19
N GLY A 104 22.57 -8.26 6.57
CA GLY A 104 21.87 -8.05 7.84
C GLY A 104 20.39 -8.44 7.68
N GLY A 105 19.95 -9.46 8.42
CA GLY A 105 18.56 -9.93 8.38
C GLY A 105 17.53 -8.82 8.62
N HIS A 106 16.25 -9.14 8.39
CA HIS A 106 15.19 -8.14 8.52
C HIS A 106 15.06 -7.61 9.96
N PRO A 107 14.87 -6.28 10.13
CA PRO A 107 14.71 -5.68 11.45
C PRO A 107 13.53 -6.28 12.23
N GLU A 108 13.61 -6.23 13.55
CA GLU A 108 12.55 -6.67 14.48
C GLU A 108 11.51 -5.59 14.79
N TYR A 109 11.58 -4.44 14.10
CA TYR A 109 10.63 -3.35 14.22
C TYR A 109 9.75 -3.25 12.96
N PRO A 110 8.52 -2.74 13.08
CA PRO A 110 7.66 -2.47 11.93
C PRO A 110 8.27 -1.45 10.97
N GLU A 111 7.96 -1.60 9.68
CA GLU A 111 8.51 -0.79 8.60
C GLU A 111 7.40 -0.22 7.71
N LEU A 112 7.70 0.92 7.09
CA LEU A 112 6.86 1.62 6.13
C LEU A 112 7.63 1.81 4.82
N ALA A 113 7.10 1.30 3.73
CA ALA A 113 7.54 1.61 2.38
C ALA A 113 6.64 2.66 1.74
N LEU A 114 7.25 3.66 1.13
CA LEU A 114 6.56 4.75 0.43
C LEU A 114 7.43 5.29 -0.72
N VAL A 115 6.83 6.06 -1.61
CA VAL A 115 7.59 6.72 -2.69
C VAL A 115 8.08 8.09 -2.23
N ARG A 116 9.38 8.35 -2.40
CA ARG A 116 10.00 9.69 -2.27
C ARG A 116 10.94 9.88 -3.44
N ASP A 117 10.88 11.05 -4.07
CA ASP A 117 11.76 11.43 -5.19
C ASP A 117 11.84 10.38 -6.31
N GLY A 118 10.70 9.72 -6.58
CA GLY A 118 10.59 8.70 -7.63
C GLY A 118 11.21 7.34 -7.30
N VAL A 119 11.64 7.11 -6.06
CA VAL A 119 12.13 5.81 -5.59
C VAL A 119 11.31 5.32 -4.40
N VAL A 120 11.25 4.00 -4.21
CA VAL A 120 10.64 3.43 -3.02
C VAL A 120 11.67 3.46 -1.88
N VAL A 121 11.31 4.09 -0.77
CA VAL A 121 12.11 4.18 0.44
C VAL A 121 11.42 3.40 1.55
N VAL A 122 12.19 2.56 2.24
CA VAL A 122 11.75 1.83 3.44
C VAL A 122 12.32 2.54 4.67
N ARG A 123 11.50 2.71 5.71
CA ARG A 123 11.89 3.34 6.97
C ARG A 123 11.18 2.67 8.16
N PRO A 124 11.73 2.76 9.39
CA PRO A 124 11.02 2.33 10.58
C PRO A 124 9.65 3.02 10.71
N LEU A 125 8.61 2.25 11.04
CA LEU A 125 7.27 2.74 11.35
C LEU A 125 7.25 3.17 12.83
N GLY A 126 7.82 4.35 13.09
CA GLY A 126 7.90 4.96 14.42
C GLY A 126 6.95 6.17 14.59
N PRO A 127 6.89 6.72 15.82
CA PRO A 127 6.18 7.98 16.08
C PRO A 127 6.66 9.08 15.13
N GLY A 128 5.73 9.86 14.57
CA GLY A 128 6.08 10.97 13.68
C GLY A 128 6.43 10.60 12.24
N VAL A 129 6.23 9.34 11.80
CA VAL A 129 6.45 8.94 10.39
C VAL A 129 5.25 9.22 9.48
N LEU A 130 4.03 9.21 10.04
CA LEU A 130 2.77 9.47 9.34
C LEU A 130 2.42 10.96 9.05
N PRO A 131 2.91 11.98 9.77
CA PRO A 131 2.66 13.40 9.47
C PRO A 131 3.09 13.82 8.06
N ASP A 132 4.12 13.19 7.49
CA ASP A 132 4.66 13.52 6.16
C ASP A 132 3.83 12.96 4.99
N LEU A 133 2.79 12.17 5.27
CA LEU A 133 1.83 11.68 4.26
C LEU A 133 0.67 12.66 4.04
N GLY A 134 0.63 13.75 4.82
CA GLY A 134 -0.46 14.69 4.87
C GLY A 134 -1.67 14.07 5.58
N PRO A 135 -2.20 14.68 6.67
CA PRO A 135 -3.53 14.31 7.09
C PRO A 135 -4.50 14.64 5.95
N ALA A 136 -5.37 13.71 5.55
CA ALA A 136 -6.67 14.15 5.07
C ALA A 136 -7.23 15.02 6.20
N PRO A 137 -7.58 16.30 5.97
CA PRO A 137 -8.09 17.13 7.04
C PRO A 137 -9.29 16.40 7.62
N LEU A 138 -9.16 15.96 8.87
CA LEU A 138 -10.28 15.48 9.66
C LEU A 138 -11.22 16.68 9.73
N ARG A 139 -12.22 16.74 8.85
CA ARG A 139 -13.27 17.73 8.97
C ARG A 139 -13.91 17.45 10.31
N SER A 140 -13.77 18.39 11.23
CA SER A 140 -14.48 18.35 12.50
C SER A 140 -15.96 18.26 12.17
N ASN A 141 -16.59 17.12 12.43
CA ASN A 141 -18.02 17.10 12.59
C ASN A 141 -18.29 17.67 13.98
N ARG A 142 -18.27 19.00 14.10
CA ARG A 142 -18.86 19.65 15.27
C ARG A 142 -20.38 19.54 15.12
N PRO A 143 -21.10 19.14 16.18
CA PRO A 143 -22.55 19.13 16.19
C PRO A 143 -23.13 20.54 15.98
#